data_AF-A0A3M1P5Z8-F1
#
_entry.id   AF-A0A3M1P5Z8-F1
#
_cell.length_a   1.000
_cell.length_b   1.000
_cell.length_c   1.000
_cell.angle_alpha   90.00
_cell.angle_beta   90.00
_cell.angle_gamma   90.00
#
_symmetry.space_group_name_H-M   'P 1'
#
loop_
_entity.id
_entity.type
_entity.pdbx_description
1 polymer ?
#
loop_
_entity_poly.entity_id
_entity_poly.type
_entity_poly.pdbx_seq_one_letter_code
_entity_poly.pdbx_strand_id
1 'polypeptide(L)'
;MLASLLAIGIGSAVYGLQEYRYYEQRLAFSELESSVLDLTQQRDKTQADLQSVKEYGQRKNNELYDTKLALEESKKLAQTFNDRLFDANQQVKSLSNQLDTTQRSLAESQQARWSLGNQLEQTRTTTQLMGQCLADVQPFMDHAPAVYSYLNNPLPSALFGDGGNTRGREDLHTLMNSWQFGSCSRVVPSIASYR
;
A
#
# COMPACT_ATOMS: atom_id res chain seq x y z
N MET A 1 107.26 27.66 79.21
CA MET A 1 106.54 28.50 78.23
C MET A 1 106.10 27.73 76.97
N LEU A 2 106.88 26.78 76.44
CA LEU A 2 106.49 25.99 75.25
C LEU A 2 105.21 25.12 75.42
N ALA A 3 104.99 24.52 76.59
CA ALA A 3 103.82 23.66 76.83
C ALA A 3 102.47 24.41 76.78
N SER A 4 102.44 25.67 77.22
CA SER A 4 101.23 26.51 77.21
C SER A 4 100.84 26.97 75.80
N LEU A 5 101.84 27.24 74.94
CA LEU A 5 101.62 27.59 73.53
C LEU A 5 101.08 26.40 72.72
N LEU A 6 101.58 25.18 72.98
CA LEU A 6 101.06 23.95 72.38
C LEU A 6 99.62 23.66 72.81
N ALA A 7 99.28 23.85 74.09
CA ALA A 7 97.91 23.65 74.58
C ALA A 7 96.89 24.62 73.96
N ILE A 8 97.28 25.88 73.77
CA ILE A 8 96.43 26.89 73.11
C ILE A 8 96.27 26.58 71.62
N GLY A 9 97.34 26.15 70.93
CA GLY A 9 97.30 25.75 69.52
C GLY A 9 96.43 24.51 69.26
N ILE A 10 96.50 23.50 70.14
CA ILE A 10 95.68 22.29 70.04
C ILE A 10 94.22 22.60 70.40
N GLY A 11 93.97 23.40 71.44
CA GLY A 11 92.61 23.81 71.82
C GLY A 11 91.88 24.60 70.74
N SER A 12 92.56 25.52 70.07
CA SER A 12 92.01 26.29 68.95
C SER A 12 91.82 25.46 67.67
N ALA A 13 92.71 24.50 67.40
CA ALA A 13 92.53 23.54 66.31
C ALA A 13 91.34 22.59 66.54
N VAL A 14 91.15 22.11 67.76
CA VAL A 14 90.01 21.25 68.13
C VAL A 14 88.70 22.04 68.08
N TYR A 15 88.68 23.29 68.53
CA TYR A 15 87.51 24.16 68.45
C TYR A 15 87.12 24.49 66.99
N GLY A 16 88.11 24.82 66.14
CA GLY A 16 87.88 25.06 64.71
C GLY A 16 87.36 23.83 63.96
N LEU A 17 87.85 22.62 64.29
CA LEU A 17 87.34 21.36 63.75
C LEU A 17 85.89 21.08 64.18
N GLN A 18 85.52 21.49 65.40
CA GLN A 18 84.19 21.30 65.95
C GLN A 18 83.17 22.27 65.32
N GLU A 19 83.55 23.53 65.10
CA GLU A 19 82.76 24.48 64.31
C GLU A 19 82.58 24.02 62.86
N TYR A 20 83.63 23.51 62.21
CA TYR A 20 83.54 23.02 60.83
C TYR A 20 82.55 21.87 60.68
N ARG A 21 82.58 20.89 61.59
CA ARG A 21 81.60 19.79 61.62
C ARG A 21 80.17 20.26 61.87
N TYR A 22 79.99 21.29 62.68
CA TYR A 22 78.68 21.88 62.94
C TYR A 22 78.12 22.56 61.68
N TYR A 23 78.95 23.29 60.92
CA TYR A 23 78.53 23.91 59.66
C TYR A 23 78.17 22.89 58.59
N GLU A 24 78.96 21.83 58.42
CA GLU A 24 78.63 20.74 57.48
C GLU A 24 77.30 20.07 57.82
N GLN A 25 77.05 19.79 59.10
CA GLN A 25 75.77 19.23 59.54
C GLN A 25 74.59 20.19 59.25
N ARG A 26 74.79 21.50 59.45
CA ARG A 26 73.74 22.49 59.21
C ARG A 26 73.41 22.65 57.72
N LEU A 27 74.43 22.55 56.86
CA LEU A 27 74.26 22.52 55.41
C LEU A 27 73.49 21.27 54.97
N ALA A 28 73.88 20.09 55.46
CA ALA A 28 73.20 18.84 55.17
C ALA A 28 71.74 18.86 55.65
N PHE A 29 71.45 19.44 56.81
CA PHE A 29 70.08 19.62 57.30
C PHE A 29 69.27 20.58 56.43
N SER A 30 69.86 21.70 56.00
CA SER A 30 69.18 22.65 55.10
C SER A 30 68.84 22.03 53.74
N GLU A 31 69.72 21.20 53.21
CA GLU A 31 69.49 20.47 51.95
C GLU A 31 68.39 19.42 52.12
N LEU A 32 68.36 18.73 53.27
CA LEU A 32 67.31 17.78 53.61
C LEU A 32 65.94 18.47 53.76
N GLU A 33 65.88 19.63 54.43
CA GLU A 33 64.65 20.42 54.57
C GLU A 33 64.11 20.87 53.22
N SER A 34 64.98 21.36 52.33
CA SER A 34 64.59 21.73 50.95
C SER A 34 64.03 20.53 50.19
N SER A 35 64.70 19.36 50.29
CA SER A 35 64.26 18.14 49.61
C SER A 35 62.90 17.64 50.15
N VAL A 36 62.67 17.72 51.46
CA VAL A 36 61.38 17.37 52.07
C VAL A 36 60.27 18.31 51.59
N LEU A 37 60.57 19.60 51.43
CA LEU A 37 59.63 20.60 50.92
C LEU A 37 59.24 20.29 49.46
N ASP A 38 60.22 20.02 48.59
CA ASP A 38 59.99 19.64 47.20
C ASP A 38 59.18 18.35 47.09
N LEU A 39 59.52 17.33 47.87
CA LEU A 39 58.78 16.05 47.90
C LEU A 39 57.34 16.25 48.40
N THR A 40 57.12 17.13 49.37
CA THR A 40 55.78 17.44 49.87
C THR A 40 54.96 18.13 48.78
N GLN A 41 55.54 19.11 48.08
CA GLN A 41 54.88 19.78 46.98
C GLN A 41 54.57 18.82 45.81
N GLN A 42 55.47 17.88 45.52
CA GLN A 42 55.25 16.86 44.50
C GLN A 42 54.14 15.89 44.91
N ARG A 43 54.08 15.51 46.19
CA ARG A 43 53.00 14.67 46.75
C ARG A 43 51.64 15.38 46.65
N ASP A 44 51.57 16.65 47.01
CA ASP A 44 50.32 17.40 46.94
C ASP A 44 49.84 17.59 45.49
N LYS A 45 50.77 17.84 44.56
CA LYS A 45 50.46 17.89 43.12
C LYS A 45 49.96 16.56 42.58
N THR A 46 50.65 15.47 42.89
CA THR A 46 50.23 14.12 42.44
C THR A 46 48.90 13.71 43.05
N GLN A 47 48.60 14.11 44.29
CA GLN A 47 47.30 13.90 44.92
C GLN A 47 46.19 14.68 44.22
N ALA A 48 46.43 15.94 43.86
CA ALA A 48 45.49 16.75 43.08
C ALA A 48 45.23 16.14 41.68
N ASP A 49 46.30 15.73 41.00
CA ASP A 49 46.21 15.08 39.68
C ASP A 49 45.40 13.78 39.76
N LEU A 50 45.65 12.93 40.77
CA LEU A 50 44.91 11.69 40.98
C LEU A 50 43.41 11.93 41.21
N GLN A 51 43.07 12.95 42.01
CA GLN A 51 41.68 13.34 42.26
C GLN A 51 40.99 13.82 40.98
N SER A 52 41.68 14.63 40.16
CA SER A 52 41.15 15.11 38.88
C SER A 52 40.88 13.96 37.89
N VAL A 53 41.76 12.96 37.84
CA VAL A 53 41.60 11.76 37.00
C VAL A 53 40.41 10.92 37.48
N LYS A 54 40.24 10.78 38.79
CA LYS A 54 39.11 10.06 39.38
C LYS A 54 37.77 10.71 39.02
N GLU A 55 37.68 12.04 39.13
CA GLU A 55 36.49 12.80 38.76
C GLU A 55 36.20 12.76 37.26
N TYR A 56 37.25 12.82 36.43
CA TYR A 56 37.12 12.62 34.99
C TYR A 56 36.58 11.23 34.65
N GLY A 57 37.14 10.18 35.27
CA GLY A 57 36.68 8.81 35.09
C GLY A 57 35.22 8.62 35.50
N GLN A 58 34.80 9.21 36.62
CA GLN A 58 33.40 9.17 37.07
C GLN A 58 32.46 9.88 36.08
N ARG A 59 32.83 11.07 35.60
CA ARG A 59 32.03 11.79 34.59
C ARG A 59 31.90 10.97 33.30
N LYS A 60 32.99 10.42 32.79
CA LYS A 60 32.97 9.58 31.59
C LYS A 60 32.17 8.30 31.76
N ASN A 61 32.19 7.71 32.95
CA ASN A 61 31.37 6.54 33.23
C ASN A 61 29.86 6.87 33.23
N ASN A 62 29.48 8.04 33.77
CA ASN A 62 28.10 8.50 33.73
C ASN A 62 27.64 8.80 32.30
N GLU A 63 28.45 9.48 31.49
CA GLU A 63 28.16 9.70 30.06
C GLU A 63 27.99 8.36 29.31
N LEU A 64 28.80 7.35 29.64
CA LEU A 64 28.71 6.02 29.03
C LEU A 64 27.41 5.30 29.43
N TYR A 65 26.96 5.51 30.67
CA TYR A 65 25.67 4.99 31.14
C TYR A 65 24.50 5.64 30.39
N ASP A 66 24.52 6.97 30.23
CA ASP A 66 23.46 7.71 29.54
C ASP A 66 23.38 7.33 28.05
N THR A 67 24.54 7.21 27.39
CA THR A 67 24.59 6.76 25.99
C THR A 67 24.09 5.33 25.82
N LYS A 68 24.37 4.43 26.78
CA LYS A 68 23.82 3.07 26.77
C LYS A 68 22.29 3.07 26.92
N LEU A 69 21.76 3.93 27.78
CA LEU A 69 20.30 4.09 27.94
C LEU A 69 19.66 4.58 26.65
N ALA A 70 20.21 5.64 26.05
CA ALA A 70 19.74 6.17 24.77
C ALA A 70 19.81 5.14 23.63
N LEU A 71 20.84 4.29 23.61
CA LEU A 71 20.96 3.21 22.64
C LEU A 71 19.84 2.16 22.81
N GLU A 72 19.51 1.78 24.04
CA GLU A 72 18.41 0.84 24.30
C GLU A 72 17.04 1.42 23.92
N GLU A 73 16.83 2.73 24.14
CA GLU A 73 15.63 3.42 23.67
C GLU A 73 15.56 3.46 22.14
N SER A 74 16.68 3.74 21.47
CA SER A 74 16.79 3.73 20.01
C SER A 74 16.48 2.34 19.43
N LYS A 75 16.97 1.26 20.06
CA LYS A 75 16.63 -0.12 19.65
C LYS A 75 15.14 -0.40 19.75
N LYS A 76 14.49 0.00 20.86
CA LYS A 76 13.03 -0.16 21.02
C LYS A 76 12.26 0.61 19.96
N LEU A 77 12.70 1.83 19.65
CA LEU A 77 12.11 2.65 18.59
C LEU A 77 12.26 2.00 17.22
N ALA A 78 13.45 1.49 16.89
CA ALA A 78 13.73 0.79 15.65
C ALA A 78 12.84 -0.47 15.50
N GLN A 79 12.67 -1.23 16.58
CA GLN A 79 11.78 -2.39 16.58
C GLN A 79 10.32 -1.99 16.33
N THR A 80 9.84 -0.94 17.02
CA THR A 80 8.49 -0.40 16.81
C THR A 80 8.27 0.08 15.37
N PHE A 81 9.27 0.71 14.76
CA PHE A 81 9.21 1.11 13.35
C PHE A 81 9.12 -0.10 12.42
N ASN A 82 9.88 -1.15 12.70
CA ASN A 82 9.87 -2.36 11.89
C ASN A 82 8.52 -3.07 11.94
N ASP A 83 7.92 -3.16 13.13
CA ASP A 83 6.58 -3.75 13.31
C ASP A 83 5.52 -2.94 12.54
N ARG A 84 5.57 -1.59 12.62
CA ARG A 84 4.67 -0.72 11.85
C ARG A 84 4.85 -0.86 10.33
N LEU A 85 6.10 -1.01 9.86
CA LEU A 85 6.38 -1.23 8.44
C LEU A 85 5.83 -2.59 7.99
N PHE A 86 5.94 -3.62 8.81
CA PHE A 86 5.35 -4.92 8.54
C PHE A 86 3.82 -4.82 8.41
N ASP A 87 3.15 -4.18 9.37
CA ASP A 87 1.70 -3.98 9.35
C ASP A 87 1.24 -3.17 8.12
N ALA A 88 1.95 -2.08 7.80
CA ALA A 88 1.66 -1.28 6.61
C ALA A 88 1.80 -2.12 5.33
N ASN A 89 2.82 -2.98 5.24
CA ASN A 89 2.98 -3.89 4.11
C ASN A 89 1.83 -4.91 4.00
N GLN A 90 1.33 -5.43 5.12
CA GLN A 90 0.16 -6.32 5.11
C GLN A 90 -1.11 -5.58 4.65
N GLN A 91 -1.29 -4.33 5.09
CA GLN A 91 -2.41 -3.50 4.64
C GLN A 91 -2.33 -3.23 3.13
N VAL A 92 -1.15 -2.89 2.60
CA VAL A 92 -0.94 -2.68 1.16
C VAL A 92 -1.28 -3.95 0.38
N LYS A 93 -0.85 -5.12 0.83
CA LYS A 93 -1.22 -6.41 0.22
C LYS A 93 -2.73 -6.64 0.23
N SER A 94 -3.38 -6.37 1.36
CA SER A 94 -4.84 -6.49 1.49
C SER A 94 -5.57 -5.56 0.51
N LEU A 95 -5.14 -4.31 0.42
CA LEU A 95 -5.70 -3.32 -0.51
C LEU A 95 -5.47 -3.72 -1.97
N SER A 96 -4.29 -4.27 -2.30
CA SER A 96 -4.00 -4.81 -3.63
C SER A 96 -4.97 -5.94 -3.99
N ASN A 97 -5.22 -6.87 -3.07
CA ASN A 97 -6.18 -7.96 -3.31
C ASN A 97 -7.62 -7.46 -3.48
N GLN A 98 -8.02 -6.42 -2.72
CA GLN A 98 -9.32 -5.78 -2.89
C GLN A 98 -9.45 -5.08 -4.25
N LEU A 99 -8.37 -4.43 -4.71
CA LEU A 99 -8.31 -3.79 -6.02
C LEU A 99 -8.47 -4.83 -7.14
N ASP A 100 -7.73 -5.94 -7.08
CA ASP A 100 -7.83 -7.04 -8.06
C ASP A 100 -9.25 -7.62 -8.11
N THR A 101 -9.88 -7.79 -6.95
CA THR A 101 -11.25 -8.29 -6.84
C THR A 101 -12.25 -7.31 -7.47
N THR A 102 -12.08 -6.02 -7.20
CA THR A 102 -12.91 -4.95 -7.78
C THR A 102 -12.75 -4.89 -9.29
N GLN A 103 -11.53 -5.06 -9.80
CA GLN A 103 -11.25 -5.07 -11.23
C GLN A 103 -11.90 -6.26 -11.94
N ARG A 104 -11.90 -7.45 -11.32
CA ARG A 104 -12.64 -8.61 -11.84
C ARG A 104 -14.14 -8.37 -11.87
N SER A 105 -14.70 -7.85 -10.78
CA SER A 105 -16.13 -7.54 -10.70
C SER A 105 -16.55 -6.50 -11.76
N LEU A 106 -15.69 -5.51 -12.04
CA LEU A 106 -15.92 -4.54 -13.11
C LEU A 106 -15.95 -5.22 -14.48
N ALA A 107 -15.01 -6.13 -14.76
CA ALA A 107 -14.97 -6.88 -16.01
C ALA A 107 -16.23 -7.76 -16.19
N GLU A 108 -16.66 -8.45 -15.13
CA GLU A 108 -17.90 -9.23 -15.12
C GLU A 108 -19.13 -8.35 -15.39
N SER A 109 -19.20 -7.17 -14.76
CA SER A 109 -20.28 -6.21 -15.00
C SER A 109 -20.30 -5.70 -16.44
N GLN A 110 -19.13 -5.45 -17.04
CA GLN A 110 -19.02 -5.07 -18.45
C GLN A 110 -19.49 -6.19 -19.38
N GLN A 111 -19.11 -7.44 -19.10
CA GLN A 111 -19.57 -8.60 -19.86
C GLN A 111 -21.09 -8.79 -19.77
N ALA A 112 -21.67 -8.61 -18.57
CA ALA A 112 -23.11 -8.67 -18.38
C ALA A 112 -23.84 -7.59 -19.19
N ARG A 113 -23.33 -6.34 -19.20
CA ARG A 113 -23.88 -5.25 -20.03
C ARG A 113 -23.83 -5.57 -21.52
N TRP A 114 -22.73 -6.16 -21.99
CA TRP A 114 -22.60 -6.56 -23.38
C TRP A 114 -23.63 -7.64 -23.75
N SER A 115 -23.80 -8.65 -22.90
CA SER A 115 -24.81 -9.70 -23.08
C SER A 115 -26.24 -9.15 -23.10
N LEU A 116 -26.57 -8.24 -22.17
CA LEU A 116 -27.86 -7.55 -22.14
C LEU A 116 -28.09 -6.71 -23.41
N GLY A 117 -27.06 -6.03 -23.91
CA GLY A 117 -27.13 -5.29 -25.17
C GLY A 117 -27.51 -6.18 -26.36
N ASN A 118 -26.90 -7.36 -26.45
CA ASN A 118 -27.22 -8.33 -27.49
C ASN A 118 -28.66 -8.86 -27.36
N GLN A 119 -29.12 -9.14 -26.13
CA GLN A 119 -30.50 -9.57 -25.89
C GLN A 119 -31.52 -8.48 -26.25
N LEU A 120 -31.21 -7.21 -25.95
CA LEU A 120 -32.06 -6.09 -26.31
C LEU A 120 -32.18 -5.95 -27.83
N GLU A 121 -31.08 -6.11 -28.56
CA GLU A 121 -31.08 -6.05 -30.02
C GLU A 121 -31.86 -7.22 -30.65
N GLN A 122 -31.70 -8.43 -30.12
CA GLN A 122 -32.52 -9.59 -30.51
C GLN A 122 -34.01 -9.36 -30.25
N THR A 123 -34.34 -8.77 -29.10
CA THR A 123 -35.74 -8.46 -28.75
C THR A 123 -36.31 -7.38 -29.66
N ARG A 124 -35.53 -6.34 -29.97
CA ARG A 124 -35.89 -5.26 -30.89
C ARG A 124 -36.18 -5.80 -32.28
N THR A 125 -35.26 -6.59 -32.85
CA THR A 125 -35.42 -7.19 -34.17
C THR A 125 -36.62 -8.13 -34.22
N THR A 126 -36.82 -8.98 -33.20
CA THR A 126 -38.01 -9.84 -33.10
C THR A 126 -39.30 -9.03 -33.05
N THR A 127 -39.33 -7.95 -32.26
CA THR A 127 -40.50 -7.06 -32.16
C THR A 127 -40.80 -6.35 -33.48
N GLN A 128 -39.77 -5.90 -34.19
CA GLN A 128 -39.92 -5.31 -35.52
C GLN A 128 -40.49 -6.31 -36.54
N LEU A 129 -39.98 -7.56 -36.55
CA LEU A 129 -40.50 -8.61 -37.42
C LEU A 129 -41.95 -8.98 -37.05
N MET A 130 -42.30 -9.05 -35.76
CA MET A 130 -43.68 -9.25 -35.31
C MET A 130 -44.59 -8.10 -35.78
N GLY A 131 -44.14 -6.85 -35.65
CA GLY A 131 -44.88 -5.67 -36.12
C GLY A 131 -45.11 -5.68 -37.62
N GLN A 132 -44.10 -6.05 -38.41
CA GLN A 132 -44.24 -6.24 -39.87
C GLN A 132 -45.21 -7.36 -40.19
N CYS A 133 -45.12 -8.50 -39.50
CA CYS A 133 -46.05 -9.60 -39.70
C CYS A 133 -47.51 -9.20 -39.39
N LEU A 134 -47.75 -8.49 -38.29
CA LEU A 134 -49.08 -7.98 -37.96
C LEU A 134 -49.59 -6.98 -39.02
N ALA A 135 -48.73 -6.09 -39.50
CA ALA A 135 -49.07 -5.15 -40.58
C ALA A 135 -49.40 -5.87 -41.90
N ASP A 136 -48.72 -6.98 -42.22
CA ASP A 136 -48.98 -7.79 -43.41
C ASP A 136 -50.31 -8.57 -43.28
N VAL A 137 -50.68 -9.01 -42.07
CA VAL A 137 -51.92 -9.77 -41.80
C VAL A 137 -53.15 -8.88 -41.63
N GLN A 138 -52.97 -7.63 -41.17
CA GLN A 138 -54.08 -6.72 -40.87
C GLN A 138 -55.05 -6.50 -42.06
N PRO A 139 -54.59 -6.24 -43.29
CA PRO A 139 -55.47 -6.07 -44.45
C PRO A 139 -56.28 -7.33 -44.75
N PHE A 140 -55.71 -8.53 -44.50
CA PHE A 140 -56.42 -9.79 -44.69
C PHE A 140 -57.56 -9.89 -43.68
N MET A 141 -57.28 -9.62 -42.40
CA MET A 141 -58.30 -9.66 -41.35
C MET A 141 -59.42 -8.64 -41.59
N ASP A 142 -59.09 -7.46 -42.12
CA ASP A 142 -60.07 -6.41 -42.42
C ASP A 142 -60.97 -6.78 -43.62
N HIS A 143 -60.45 -7.55 -44.59
CA HIS A 143 -61.17 -7.88 -45.84
C HIS A 143 -61.77 -9.29 -45.84
N ALA A 144 -61.30 -10.18 -44.96
CA ALA A 144 -61.75 -11.57 -44.87
C ALA A 144 -63.27 -11.71 -44.61
N PRO A 145 -63.93 -10.91 -43.74
CA PRO A 145 -65.38 -11.01 -43.55
C PRO A 145 -66.16 -10.67 -44.83
N ALA A 146 -65.71 -9.67 -45.58
CA ALA A 146 -66.31 -9.29 -46.85
C ALA A 146 -66.17 -10.43 -47.86
N VAL A 147 -64.97 -10.95 -48.04
CA VAL A 147 -64.68 -12.10 -48.91
C VAL A 147 -65.50 -13.34 -48.53
N TYR A 148 -65.59 -13.66 -47.23
CA TYR A 148 -66.36 -14.80 -46.74
C TYR A 148 -67.87 -14.62 -46.94
N SER A 149 -68.37 -13.38 -46.83
CA SER A 149 -69.77 -13.06 -47.15
C SER A 149 -70.08 -13.22 -48.64
N TYR A 150 -69.15 -12.82 -49.52
CA TYR A 150 -69.28 -13.01 -50.97
C TYR A 150 -69.28 -14.49 -51.38
N LEU A 151 -68.52 -15.34 -50.69
CA LEU A 151 -68.49 -16.77 -50.94
C LEU A 151 -69.75 -17.51 -50.46
N ASN A 152 -70.34 -17.07 -49.33
CA ASN A 152 -71.52 -17.72 -48.74
C ASN A 152 -72.85 -17.15 -49.26
N ASN A 153 -72.86 -15.90 -49.73
CA ASN A 153 -74.00 -15.26 -50.40
C ASN A 153 -73.53 -14.65 -51.72
N PRO A 154 -73.33 -15.48 -52.76
CA PRO A 154 -72.94 -14.97 -54.08
C PRO A 154 -74.02 -14.00 -54.60
N LEU A 155 -73.59 -12.84 -55.10
CA LEU A 155 -74.49 -11.89 -55.77
C LEU A 155 -75.30 -12.63 -56.84
N PRO A 156 -76.59 -12.29 -57.03
CA PRO A 156 -77.42 -12.97 -58.02
C PRO A 156 -76.76 -12.92 -59.40
N SER A 157 -76.65 -14.07 -60.05
CA SER A 157 -76.06 -14.27 -61.39
C SER A 157 -76.67 -13.40 -62.50
N ALA A 158 -77.71 -12.62 -62.18
CA ALA A 158 -78.42 -11.72 -63.09
C ALA A 158 -77.64 -10.42 -63.42
N LEU A 159 -76.56 -10.09 -62.71
CA LEU A 159 -75.76 -8.88 -62.98
C LEU A 159 -74.49 -9.12 -63.82
N PHE A 160 -74.06 -10.37 -63.98
CA PHE A 160 -72.86 -10.70 -64.76
C PHE A 160 -73.13 -11.96 -65.59
N GLY A 161 -73.42 -11.77 -66.89
CA GLY A 161 -73.79 -12.85 -67.81
C GLY A 161 -72.78 -14.01 -67.84
N ASP A 162 -73.30 -15.24 -67.84
CA ASP A 162 -72.76 -16.60 -68.08
C ASP A 162 -71.26 -16.96 -67.91
N GLY A 163 -70.44 -16.08 -67.33
CA GLY A 163 -69.03 -16.32 -67.05
C GLY A 163 -68.48 -15.49 -65.88
N GLY A 164 -69.31 -14.69 -65.20
CA GLY A 164 -68.88 -13.83 -64.09
C GLY A 164 -68.53 -14.57 -62.80
N ASN A 165 -69.19 -15.70 -62.54
CA ASN A 165 -69.09 -16.40 -61.24
C ASN A 165 -67.81 -17.26 -61.11
N THR A 166 -67.26 -17.75 -62.21
CA THR A 166 -65.99 -18.49 -62.23
C THR A 166 -64.79 -17.54 -62.19
N ARG A 167 -64.86 -16.42 -62.91
CA ARG A 167 -63.77 -15.42 -62.99
C ARG A 167 -63.51 -14.72 -61.65
N GLY A 168 -64.57 -14.32 -60.93
CA GLY A 168 -64.42 -13.75 -59.58
C GLY A 168 -63.85 -14.73 -58.55
N ARG A 169 -64.06 -16.04 -58.75
CA ARG A 169 -63.55 -17.09 -57.85
C ARG A 169 -62.08 -17.44 -58.15
N GLU A 170 -61.69 -17.41 -59.42
CA GLU A 170 -60.30 -17.56 -59.86
C GLU A 170 -59.43 -16.35 -59.50
N ASP A 171 -59.96 -15.13 -59.63
CA ASP A 171 -59.29 -13.90 -59.19
C ASP A 171 -59.11 -13.88 -57.66
N LEU A 172 -60.08 -14.40 -56.90
CA LEU A 172 -59.98 -14.54 -55.45
C LEU A 172 -58.95 -15.61 -55.04
N HIS A 173 -58.91 -16.77 -55.73
CA HIS A 173 -57.87 -17.78 -55.51
C HIS A 173 -56.47 -17.26 -55.86
N THR A 174 -56.36 -16.42 -56.89
CA THR A 174 -55.10 -15.78 -57.30
C THR A 174 -54.67 -14.68 -56.32
N LEU A 175 -55.62 -13.90 -55.79
CA LEU A 175 -55.39 -12.96 -54.68
C LEU A 175 -54.93 -13.71 -53.43
N MET A 176 -55.61 -14.77 -53.02
CA MET A 176 -55.21 -15.57 -51.85
C MET A 176 -53.85 -16.26 -52.02
N ASN A 177 -53.50 -16.70 -53.24
CA ASN A 177 -52.19 -17.33 -53.52
C ASN A 177 -51.05 -16.32 -53.72
N SER A 178 -51.34 -15.07 -54.10
CA SER A 178 -50.33 -14.00 -54.24
C SER A 178 -49.98 -13.33 -52.91
N TRP A 179 -50.83 -13.50 -51.89
CA TRP A 179 -50.58 -13.00 -50.53
C TRP A 179 -49.68 -13.98 -49.77
N GLN A 180 -48.40 -14.00 -50.15
CA GLN A 180 -47.38 -14.74 -49.41
C GLN A 180 -47.07 -13.99 -48.12
N PHE A 181 -47.39 -14.59 -46.96
CA PHE A 181 -46.96 -14.13 -45.63
C PHE A 181 -45.45 -14.34 -45.41
N GLY A 182 -44.62 -13.87 -46.35
CA GLY A 182 -43.18 -14.13 -46.40
C GLY A 182 -42.46 -13.68 -45.13
N SER A 183 -42.91 -12.58 -44.53
CA SER A 183 -42.33 -12.00 -43.31
C SER A 183 -42.71 -12.77 -42.03
N CYS A 184 -43.94 -13.30 -41.94
CA CYS A 184 -44.45 -14.00 -40.75
C CYS A 184 -43.82 -15.39 -40.55
N SER A 185 -43.39 -16.04 -41.62
CA SER A 185 -42.73 -17.36 -41.57
C SER A 185 -41.43 -17.37 -40.75
N ARG A 186 -40.79 -16.20 -40.58
CA ARG A 186 -39.53 -16.02 -39.83
C ARG A 186 -39.71 -15.71 -38.35
N VAL A 187 -40.93 -15.35 -37.93
CA VAL A 187 -41.26 -14.98 -36.53
C VAL A 187 -41.71 -16.20 -35.73
N VAL A 188 -42.27 -17.20 -36.39
CA VAL A 188 -42.70 -18.46 -35.77
C VAL A 188 -41.65 -19.52 -36.11
N PRO A 189 -40.77 -19.92 -35.17
CA PRO A 189 -40.04 -21.17 -35.36
C PRO A 189 -41.10 -22.28 -35.33
N SER A 190 -41.44 -22.76 -36.52
CA SER A 190 -42.28 -23.92 -36.83
C SER A 190 -43.12 -24.46 -35.65
N ILE A 191 -44.43 -24.14 -35.63
CA ILE A 191 -45.45 -24.94 -34.93
C ILE A 191 -45.62 -26.34 -35.59
N ALA A 192 -44.65 -26.78 -36.40
CA ALA A 192 -44.65 -28.05 -37.12
C ALA A 192 -43.99 -29.21 -36.33
N SER A 193 -43.67 -29.04 -35.05
CA SER A 193 -43.18 -30.14 -34.18
C SER A 193 -44.23 -30.71 -33.21
N TYR A 194 -45.50 -30.27 -33.29
CA TYR A 194 -46.61 -30.97 -32.65
C TYR A 194 -47.43 -31.73 -33.71
N ARG A 195 -46.94 -32.92 -34.05
CA ARG A 195 -47.76 -34.06 -34.50
C ARG A 195 -47.22 -35.32 -33.87
#